data_AF-A0AAE6C660-F1
#
_entry.id   AF-A0AAE6C660-F1
#
_cell.length_a   1.000
_cell.length_b   1.000
_cell.length_c   1.000
_cell.angle_alpha   90.00
_cell.angle_beta   90.00
_cell.angle_gamma   90.00
#
_symmetry.space_group_name_H-M   'P 1'
#
loop_
_entity.id
_entity.type
_entity.pdbx_description
1 polymer ?
#
loop_
_entity_poly.entity_id
_entity_poly.type
_entity_poly.pdbx_seq_one_letter_code
_entity_poly.pdbx_strand_id
1 'polypeptide(L)'
;MISISRTGSMRSPVVVVGRFALKFARNARGRASNLYEAKLYRSANETRRNLLCPVLWVSRNGFVQIMRAAKPLDDMMSLDEYMNFAEVWDKMPGEDSCPFEPKASDWGWFEGRMVALDYSTPAWEADEPTSSSVP
;
A
#
# COMPACT_ATOMS: atom_id res chain seq x y z
N MET A 1 3.46 0.71 23.12
CA MET A 1 2.09 0.39 22.67
C MET A 1 2.18 -0.66 21.58
N ILE A 2 1.39 -1.73 21.68
CA ILE A 2 1.29 -2.80 20.68
C ILE A 2 -0.18 -2.86 20.24
N SER A 3 -0.44 -2.95 18.95
CA SER A 3 -1.77 -3.23 18.41
C SER A 3 -1.71 -4.31 17.33
N ILE A 4 -2.79 -5.07 17.17
CA ILE A 4 -2.89 -6.17 16.22
C ILE A 4 -4.20 -6.04 15.47
N SER A 5 -4.13 -5.94 14.15
CA SER A 5 -5.28 -6.06 13.26
C SER A 5 -5.26 -7.42 12.57
N ARG A 6 -6.43 -8.04 12.42
CA ARG A 6 -6.60 -9.32 11.69
C ARG A 6 -7.54 -9.23 10.48
N THR A 7 -7.97 -8.03 10.11
CA THR A 7 -9.04 -7.79 9.14
C THR A 7 -8.67 -8.13 7.70
N GLY A 8 -7.38 -8.10 7.32
CA GLY A 8 -6.95 -8.33 5.93
C GLY A 8 -7.11 -9.77 5.44
N SER A 9 -7.57 -9.92 4.19
CA SER A 9 -7.72 -11.22 3.50
C SER A 9 -6.39 -11.75 2.94
N MET A 10 -5.52 -10.86 2.48
CA MET A 10 -4.21 -11.18 1.90
C MET A 10 -3.07 -11.09 2.92
N ARG A 11 -3.17 -10.12 3.84
CA ARG A 11 -2.17 -9.82 4.87
C ARG A 11 -2.85 -9.74 6.23
N SER A 12 -2.55 -10.70 7.11
CA SER A 12 -3.09 -10.78 8.47
C SER A 12 -2.22 -11.76 9.28
N PRO A 13 -1.79 -11.37 10.49
CA PRO A 13 -2.06 -10.09 11.13
C PRO A 13 -1.25 -8.92 10.55
N VAL A 14 -1.69 -7.69 10.84
CA VAL A 14 -0.81 -6.51 10.87
C VAL A 14 -0.54 -6.18 12.33
N VAL A 15 0.73 -6.18 12.72
CA VAL A 15 1.16 -5.93 14.10
C VAL A 15 1.90 -4.61 14.15
N VAL A 16 1.43 -3.66 14.96
CA VAL A 16 2.11 -2.39 15.19
C VAL A 16 2.85 -2.46 16.52
N VAL A 17 4.16 -2.19 16.51
CA VAL A 17 5.00 -2.12 17.71
C VAL A 17 5.81 -0.82 17.67
N GLY A 18 5.47 0.12 18.55
CA GLY A 18 6.13 1.42 18.58
C GLY A 18 5.96 2.16 17.25
N ARG A 19 7.07 2.45 16.56
CA ARG A 19 7.09 3.18 15.28
C ARG A 19 7.03 2.27 14.04
N PHE A 20 6.81 0.97 14.22
CA PHE A 20 6.87 -0.01 13.15
C PHE A 20 5.53 -0.74 12.97
N ALA A 21 5.16 -0.97 11.72
CA ALA A 21 4.05 -1.82 11.32
C ALA A 21 4.60 -3.04 10.57
N LEU A 22 4.23 -4.24 11.03
CA LEU A 22 4.62 -5.52 10.46
C LEU A 22 3.42 -6.14 9.75
N LYS A 23 3.48 -6.28 8.44
CA LYS A 23 2.43 -6.92 7.65
C LYS A 23 2.81 -8.37 7.32
N PHE A 24 2.04 -9.33 7.82
CA PHE A 24 2.28 -10.75 7.60
C PHE A 24 1.42 -11.27 6.46
N ALA A 25 2.04 -11.84 5.42
CA ALA A 25 1.34 -12.44 4.29
C ALA A 25 0.65 -13.75 4.70
N ARG A 26 -0.63 -13.91 4.33
CA ARG A 26 -1.40 -15.15 4.55
C ARG A 26 -1.26 -16.16 3.42
N ASN A 27 -1.05 -15.67 2.20
CA ASN A 27 -1.05 -16.48 0.97
C ASN A 27 -0.03 -15.94 -0.04
N ALA A 28 0.05 -16.57 -1.22
CA ALA A 28 0.87 -16.06 -2.33
C ALA A 28 0.50 -14.61 -2.66
N ARG A 29 -0.81 -14.33 -2.62
CA ARG A 29 -1.41 -13.01 -2.71
C ARG A 29 -1.13 -12.03 -1.56
N GLY A 30 -0.36 -12.40 -0.55
CA GLY A 30 0.16 -11.44 0.45
C GLY A 30 1.65 -11.19 0.22
N ARG A 31 2.35 -12.21 -0.27
CA ARG A 31 3.80 -12.19 -0.48
C ARG A 31 4.19 -11.24 -1.60
N ALA A 32 3.52 -11.34 -2.75
CA ALA A 32 3.77 -10.40 -3.85
C ALA A 32 3.38 -8.95 -3.51
N SER A 33 2.35 -8.67 -2.70
CA SER A 33 2.02 -7.31 -2.22
C SER A 33 3.20 -6.74 -1.45
N ASN A 34 3.70 -7.51 -0.49
CA ASN A 34 4.80 -7.10 0.35
C ASN A 34 6.08 -6.82 -0.49
N LEU A 35 6.35 -7.66 -1.50
CA LEU A 35 7.49 -7.46 -2.42
C LEU A 35 7.26 -6.27 -3.36
N TYR A 36 6.05 -6.12 -3.89
CA TYR A 36 5.66 -5.07 -4.82
C TYR A 36 5.76 -3.70 -4.14
N GLU A 37 5.13 -3.51 -2.98
CA GLU A 37 5.22 -2.25 -2.23
C GLU A 37 6.67 -1.90 -1.90
N ALA A 38 7.47 -2.90 -1.50
CA ALA A 38 8.88 -2.68 -1.21
C ALA A 38 9.69 -2.31 -2.46
N LYS A 39 9.39 -2.90 -3.62
CA LYS A 39 10.01 -2.53 -4.90
C LYS A 39 9.61 -1.11 -5.29
N LEU A 40 8.31 -0.82 -5.31
CA LEU A 40 7.75 0.46 -5.71
C LEU A 40 8.28 1.59 -4.84
N TYR A 41 8.29 1.43 -3.52
CA TYR A 41 8.83 2.45 -2.62
C TYR A 41 10.31 2.73 -2.88
N ARG A 42 11.10 1.71 -3.27
CA ARG A 42 12.53 1.87 -3.54
C ARG A 42 12.80 2.52 -4.90
N SER A 43 12.04 2.17 -5.94
CA SER A 43 12.21 2.72 -7.29
C SER A 43 11.55 4.09 -7.48
N ALA A 44 10.53 4.43 -6.69
CA ALA A 44 9.84 5.71 -6.78
C ALA A 44 10.78 6.90 -6.55
N ASN A 45 10.62 7.95 -7.36
CA ASN A 45 11.26 9.24 -7.13
C ASN A 45 10.77 9.89 -5.83
N GLU A 46 11.42 10.98 -5.40
CA GLU A 46 11.11 11.66 -4.14
C GLU A 46 9.64 12.08 -4.03
N THR A 47 9.08 12.67 -5.09
CA THR A 47 7.68 13.13 -5.13
C THR A 47 6.70 11.97 -4.89
N ARG A 48 6.83 10.87 -5.63
CA ARG A 48 5.97 9.68 -5.46
C ARG A 48 6.19 9.04 -4.09
N ARG A 49 7.44 8.96 -3.63
CA ARG A 49 7.79 8.40 -2.33
C ARG A 49 7.18 9.18 -1.16
N ASN A 50 6.98 10.48 -1.32
CA ASN A 50 6.30 11.34 -0.36
C ASN A 50 4.78 11.12 -0.29
N LEU A 51 4.19 10.36 -1.21
CA LEU A 51 2.81 9.89 -1.13
C LEU A 51 2.69 8.53 -0.44
N LEU A 52 3.79 7.79 -0.32
CA LEU A 52 3.81 6.43 0.21
C LEU A 52 4.19 6.41 1.70
N CYS A 53 3.57 5.49 2.44
CA CYS A 53 4.04 5.14 3.77
C CYS A 53 5.40 4.42 3.64
N PRO A 54 6.44 4.81 4.40
CA PRO A 54 7.78 4.27 4.19
C PRO A 54 7.90 2.77 4.45
N VAL A 55 8.40 2.03 3.44
CA VAL A 55 8.86 0.64 3.60
C VAL A 55 10.31 0.64 4.05
N LEU A 56 10.56 0.00 5.19
CA LEU A 56 11.90 -0.11 5.75
C LEU A 56 12.58 -1.40 5.33
N TRP A 57 11.82 -2.49 5.27
CA TRP A 57 12.36 -3.81 4.97
C TRP A 57 11.27 -4.76 4.48
N VAL A 58 11.68 -5.76 3.70
CA VAL A 58 10.83 -6.91 3.34
C VAL A 58 11.68 -8.17 3.37
N SER A 59 11.12 -9.25 3.88
CA SER A 59 11.74 -10.57 3.84
C SER A 59 11.92 -11.04 2.39
N ARG A 60 12.95 -11.85 2.12
CA ARG A 60 13.30 -12.33 0.77
C ARG A 60 12.11 -12.87 -0.03
N ASN A 61 11.20 -13.58 0.63
CA ASN A 61 10.03 -14.19 -0.01
C ASN A 61 8.72 -13.45 0.27
N GLY A 62 8.76 -12.22 0.80
CA GLY A 62 7.57 -11.41 1.04
C GLY A 62 6.67 -11.85 2.21
N PHE A 63 7.08 -12.82 3.03
CA PHE A 63 6.28 -13.27 4.18
C PHE A 63 6.00 -12.16 5.19
N VAL A 64 7.00 -11.33 5.45
CA VAL A 64 6.90 -10.18 6.34
C VAL A 64 7.44 -8.95 5.64
N GLN A 65 6.72 -7.84 5.77
CA GLN A 65 7.16 -6.50 5.42
C GLN A 65 7.10 -5.61 6.66
N ILE A 66 8.09 -4.73 6.80
CA ILE A 66 8.17 -3.74 7.87
C ILE A 66 8.05 -2.36 7.25
N MET A 67 7.06 -1.62 7.71
CA MET A 67 6.81 -0.22 7.36
C MET A 67 6.91 0.66 8.60
N ARG A 68 6.96 1.98 8.38
CA ARG A 68 6.69 2.94 9.45
C ARG A 68 5.23 2.83 9.89
N ALA A 69 5.00 2.89 11.19
CA ALA A 69 3.64 3.00 11.71
C ALA A 69 3.08 4.39 11.38
N ALA A 70 1.85 4.39 10.90
CA ALA A 70 1.06 5.57 10.59
C ALA A 70 -0.34 5.37 11.19
N LYS A 71 -1.06 6.46 11.45
CA LYS A 71 -2.43 6.38 11.96
C LYS A 71 -3.38 6.23 10.75
N PRO A 72 -4.11 5.11 10.60
CA PRO A 72 -5.08 4.97 9.52
C PRO A 72 -6.13 6.08 9.57
N LEU A 73 -6.73 6.40 8.42
CA LEU A 73 -7.89 7.28 8.40
C LEU A 73 -9.11 6.57 8.99
N ASP A 74 -9.91 7.32 9.73
CA ASP A 74 -11.20 6.86 10.25
C ASP A 74 -12.26 6.89 9.13
N ASP A 75 -12.24 7.95 8.31
CA ASP A 75 -13.09 8.15 7.13
C ASP A 75 -12.25 8.40 5.88
N MET A 76 -12.81 8.09 4.71
CA MET A 76 -12.13 8.36 3.45
C MET A 76 -11.98 9.87 3.21
N MET A 77 -10.88 10.27 2.58
CA MET A 77 -10.70 11.64 2.09
C MET A 77 -11.76 11.99 1.03
N SER A 78 -11.91 13.28 0.75
CA SER A 78 -12.80 13.72 -0.33
C SER A 78 -12.32 13.22 -1.70
N LEU A 79 -13.24 13.17 -2.68
CA LEU A 79 -12.89 12.77 -4.04
C LEU A 79 -11.83 13.68 -4.64
N ASP A 80 -11.93 14.99 -4.42
CA ASP A 80 -10.96 15.97 -4.94
C ASP A 80 -9.55 15.75 -4.37
N GLU A 81 -9.46 15.46 -3.06
CA GLU A 81 -8.18 15.11 -2.43
C GLU A 81 -7.60 13.83 -3.03
N TYR A 82 -8.42 12.79 -3.16
CA TYR A 82 -7.99 11.52 -3.76
C TYR A 82 -7.52 11.69 -5.22
N MET A 83 -8.27 12.45 -6.02
CA MET A 83 -7.92 12.72 -7.41
C MET A 83 -6.62 13.52 -7.52
N ASN A 84 -6.36 14.44 -6.60
CA ASN A 84 -5.08 15.15 -6.54
C ASN A 84 -3.91 14.19 -6.24
N PHE A 85 -4.07 13.19 -5.36
CA PHE A 85 -3.04 12.16 -5.14
C PHE A 85 -2.75 11.35 -6.42
N ALA A 86 -3.79 10.92 -7.13
CA ALA A 86 -3.65 10.19 -8.39
C ALA A 86 -2.96 11.05 -9.46
N GLU A 87 -3.35 12.31 -9.58
CA GLU A 87 -2.79 13.23 -10.56
C GLU A 87 -1.30 13.52 -10.28
N VAL A 88 -0.91 13.72 -9.02
CA VAL A 88 0.51 13.90 -8.64
C VAL A 88 1.32 12.64 -8.96
N TRP A 89 0.73 11.45 -8.79
CA TRP A 89 1.38 10.20 -9.18
C TRP A 89 1.63 10.12 -10.69
N ASP A 90 0.59 10.35 -11.49
CA ASP A 90 0.61 10.15 -12.94
C ASP A 90 1.40 11.24 -13.69
N LYS A 91 1.48 12.47 -13.14
CA LYS A 91 2.30 13.56 -13.71
C LYS A 91 3.80 13.27 -13.72
N MET A 92 4.27 12.32 -12.92
CA MET A 92 5.70 12.00 -12.82
C MET A 92 6.09 10.93 -13.86
N PRO A 93 7.06 11.18 -14.75
CA PRO A 93 7.52 10.19 -15.70
C PRO A 93 8.23 9.02 -15.00
N GLY A 94 7.89 7.80 -15.41
CA GLY A 94 8.54 6.55 -14.96
C GLY A 94 7.60 5.63 -14.19
N GLU A 95 7.32 4.45 -14.77
CA GLU A 95 6.55 3.30 -14.26
C GLU A 95 5.06 3.51 -13.88
N ASP A 96 4.33 2.40 -14.06
CA ASP A 96 2.94 1.97 -13.77
C ASP A 96 1.91 3.02 -13.29
N SER A 97 0.66 2.82 -13.75
CA SER A 97 -0.50 3.62 -13.37
C SER A 97 -0.67 3.73 -11.85
N CYS A 98 -1.37 4.77 -11.39
CA CYS A 98 -1.73 4.99 -9.99
C CYS A 98 -2.11 3.69 -9.24
N PRO A 99 -1.37 3.30 -8.17
CA PRO A 99 -1.56 2.04 -7.47
C PRO A 99 -2.54 2.15 -6.28
N PHE A 100 -3.25 3.26 -6.17
CA PHE A 100 -4.06 3.59 -4.99
C PHE A 100 -5.51 3.10 -5.15
N GLU A 101 -6.08 2.63 -4.05
CA GLU A 101 -7.51 2.34 -3.95
C GLU A 101 -8.23 3.44 -3.14
N PRO A 102 -9.48 3.79 -3.51
CA PRO A 102 -10.28 4.77 -2.77
C PRO A 102 -10.90 4.14 -1.51
N LYS A 103 -10.06 3.69 -0.58
CA LYS A 103 -10.48 2.95 0.63
C LYS A 103 -9.77 3.47 1.87
N ALA A 104 -10.53 3.97 2.85
CA ALA A 104 -9.99 4.69 4.01
C ALA A 104 -8.88 3.94 4.78
N SER A 105 -9.02 2.62 4.93
CA SER A 105 -8.03 1.78 5.62
C SER A 105 -6.66 1.72 4.93
N ASP A 106 -6.60 2.12 3.67
CA ASP A 106 -5.42 2.05 2.81
C ASP A 106 -4.67 3.39 2.81
N TRP A 107 -5.14 4.35 3.62
CA TRP A 107 -4.59 5.69 3.80
C TRP A 107 -4.39 6.00 5.28
N GLY A 108 -3.48 6.94 5.58
CA GLY A 108 -3.25 7.36 6.95
C GLY A 108 -2.32 8.55 7.10
N TRP A 109 -2.18 9.01 8.35
CA TRP A 109 -1.31 10.11 8.75
C TRP A 109 0.05 9.58 9.23
N PHE A 110 1.12 10.06 8.61
CA PHE A 110 2.50 9.80 8.99
C PHE A 110 3.27 11.11 9.09
N GLU A 111 3.77 11.43 10.28
CA GLU A 111 4.61 12.62 10.53
C GLU A 111 4.05 13.93 9.95
N GLY A 112 2.73 14.13 10.09
CA GLY A 112 2.03 15.35 9.66
C GLY A 112 1.61 15.38 8.19
N ARG A 113 1.93 14.35 7.40
CA ARG A 113 1.45 14.21 6.01
C ARG A 113 0.56 12.99 5.84
N MET A 114 -0.32 13.05 4.86
CA MET A 114 -1.16 11.93 4.46
C MET A 114 -0.41 11.03 3.48
N VAL A 115 -0.56 9.71 3.66
CA VAL A 115 0.19 8.69 2.91
C VAL A 115 -0.69 7.48 2.60
N ALA A 116 -0.39 6.81 1.49
CA ALA A 116 -0.90 5.48 1.20
C ALA A 116 -0.23 4.45 2.12
N LEU A 117 -1.04 3.72 2.89
CA LEU A 117 -0.63 2.59 3.74
C LEU A 117 -0.62 1.28 2.96
N ASP A 118 -1.53 1.11 2.01
CA ASP A 118 -1.59 0.00 1.07
C ASP A 118 -1.55 0.57 -0.36
N TYR A 119 -0.66 0.05 -1.18
CA TYR A 119 -0.47 0.48 -2.57
C TYR A 119 -0.01 -0.70 -3.41
N SER A 120 -0.64 -1.85 -3.16
CA SER A 120 -0.29 -3.14 -3.77
C SER A 120 -1.32 -3.67 -4.76
N THR A 121 -2.36 -2.88 -5.07
CA THR A 121 -3.44 -3.25 -6.00
C THR A 121 -2.94 -3.84 -7.32
N PRO A 122 -1.94 -3.24 -8.01
CA PRO A 122 -1.44 -3.79 -9.27
C PRO A 122 -0.77 -5.17 -9.15
N ALA A 123 -0.37 -5.59 -7.94
CA ALA A 123 0.29 -6.86 -7.72
C ALA A 123 -0.61 -8.08 -7.95
N TRP A 124 -1.93 -7.91 -8.02
CA TRP A 124 -2.91 -9.01 -8.12
C TRP A 124 -3.85 -8.92 -9.32
N GLU A 125 -4.01 -7.73 -9.91
CA GLU A 125 -4.85 -7.54 -11.10
C GLU A 125 -4.29 -8.32 -12.31
N ALA A 126 -2.98 -8.61 -12.33
CA ALA A 126 -2.36 -9.46 -13.33
C ALA A 126 -2.85 -10.94 -13.32
N ASP A 127 -3.55 -11.37 -12.26
CA ASP A 127 -4.09 -12.72 -12.09
C ASP A 127 -5.61 -12.81 -12.32
N GLU A 128 -6.31 -11.71 -12.62
CA GLU A 128 -7.73 -11.79 -12.99
C GLU A 128 -7.86 -12.10 -14.49
N PRO A 129 -8.49 -13.23 -14.89
CA PRO A 129 -8.80 -13.44 -16.29
C PRO A 129 -9.72 -12.31 -16.74
N THR A 130 -9.31 -11.56 -17.75
CA THR A 130 -10.16 -10.59 -18.43
C THR A 130 -11.45 -11.30 -18.80
N SER A 131 -12.55 -10.95 -18.15
CA SER A 131 -13.89 -11.37 -18.55
C SER A 131 -14.29 -10.59 -19.80
N SER A 132 -13.62 -10.89 -20.91
CA SER A 132 -14.00 -10.47 -22.25
C SER A 132 -14.41 -11.72 -23.02
N SER A 133 -15.64 -12.13 -22.81
CA SER A 133 -16.44 -12.83 -23.81
C SER A 133 -17.89 -12.85 -23.34
N VAL A 134 -18.66 -11.86 -23.79
CA VAL A 134 -20.10 -12.02 -23.98
C VAL A 134 -20.34 -11.75 -25.47
N PRO A 135 -21.03 -12.67 -26.16
CA PRO A 135 -21.05 -12.79 -27.63
C PRO A 135 -21.69 -11.60 -28.37
#